data_AF-X0R811-F1
#
_entry.id   AF-X0R811-F1
#
_cell.length_a   1.000
_cell.length_b   1.000
_cell.length_c   1.000
_cell.angle_alpha   90.00
_cell.angle_beta   90.00
_cell.angle_gamma   90.00
#
_symmetry.space_group_name_H-M   'P 1'
#
loop_
_entity.id
_entity.type
_entity.pdbx_description
1 polymer ?
#
loop_
_entity_poly.entity_id
_entity_poly.type
_entity_poly.pdbx_seq_one_letter_code
_entity_poly.pdbx_strand_id
1 'polypeptide(L)' 'MGRALFLSAFAALHDPISRAYYDKKRDEKKKHNAALICLARRRCDVLYAMLKNKELYRNPTPSAA' A
#
# COMPACT_ATOMS: atom_id res chain seq x y z
N MET A 1 8.68 -16.93 -5.73
CA MET A 1 7.71 -15.96 -5.20
C MET A 1 8.34 -14.56 -5.01
N GLY A 2 9.10 -14.02 -5.98
CA GLY A 2 9.98 -12.85 -5.74
C GLY A 2 9.54 -11.51 -6.34
N ARG A 3 8.53 -11.47 -7.23
CA ARG A 3 8.18 -10.24 -8.00
C ARG A 3 6.71 -9.85 -7.96
N ALA A 4 5.82 -10.74 -7.53
CA ALA A 4 4.38 -10.46 -7.45
C ALA A 4 4.06 -9.30 -6.48
N LEU A 5 4.77 -9.24 -5.35
CA LEU A 5 4.64 -8.16 -4.37
C LEU A 5 5.17 -6.82 -4.90
N PHE A 6 6.19 -6.85 -5.76
CA PHE A 6 6.70 -5.65 -6.41
C PHE A 6 5.72 -5.14 -7.47
N LEU A 7 5.20 -6.03 -8.32
CA LEU A 7 4.16 -5.69 -9.30
C LEU A 7 2.90 -5.14 -8.62
N SER A 8 2.47 -5.74 -7.51
CA SER A 8 1.34 -5.24 -6.75
C SER A 8 1.65 -3.90 -6.06
N ALA A 9 2.87 -3.67 -5.58
CA ALA A 9 3.28 -2.35 -5.07
C ALA A 9 3.30 -1.29 -6.19
N PHE A 10 3.77 -1.63 -7.39
CA PHE A 10 3.76 -0.73 -8.55
C PHE A 10 2.34 -0.39 -9.02
N ALA A 11 1.43 -1.37 -9.06
CA ALA A 11 0.02 -1.10 -9.32
C ALA A 11 -0.64 -0.24 -8.21
N ALA A 12 -0.03 -0.11 -7.03
CA ALA A 12 -0.50 0.78 -5.95
C ALA A 12 -0.09 2.21 -6.17
N LEU A 13 1.04 2.47 -6.82
CA LEU A 13 1.53 3.81 -7.10
C LEU A 13 0.61 4.62 -8.04
N HIS A 14 -0.34 3.95 -8.71
CA HIS A 14 -1.35 4.58 -9.54
C HIS A 14 -2.44 5.29 -8.71
N ASP A 15 -2.59 4.94 -7.44
CA ASP A 15 -3.51 5.57 -6.50
C ASP A 15 -2.79 6.74 -5.77
N PRO A 16 -3.37 7.96 -5.74
CA PRO A 16 -2.72 9.13 -5.18
C PRO A 16 -2.46 9.02 -3.66
N ILE A 17 -3.29 8.27 -2.91
CA ILE A 17 -3.11 8.06 -1.47
C ILE A 17 -1.91 7.14 -1.21
N SER A 18 -1.82 6.07 -1.99
CA SER A 18 -0.72 5.11 -1.96
C SER A 18 0.60 5.76 -2.39
N ARG A 19 0.56 6.66 -3.37
CA ARG A 19 1.70 7.48 -3.82
C ARG A 19 2.19 8.42 -2.72
N ALA A 20 1.31 9.17 -2.09
CA ALA A 20 1.67 10.06 -0.98
C ALA A 20 2.29 9.30 0.21
N TYR A 21 1.80 8.09 0.52
CA TYR A 21 2.39 7.23 1.56
C TYR A 21 3.77 6.71 1.16
N TYR A 22 3.94 6.32 -0.11
CA TYR A 22 5.23 5.91 -0.65
C TYR A 22 6.26 7.04 -0.62
N ASP A 23 5.86 8.26 -0.99
CA ASP A 23 6.73 9.43 -0.98
C ASP A 23 7.10 9.84 0.46
N LYS A 24 6.16 9.82 1.42
CA LYS A 24 6.48 9.96 2.87
C LYS A 24 7.52 8.94 3.33
N LYS A 25 7.36 7.67 2.94
CA LYS A 25 8.28 6.58 3.31
C LYS A 25 9.64 6.69 2.61
N ARG A 26 9.72 7.34 1.44
CA ARG A 26 10.99 7.69 0.77
C ARG A 26 11.69 8.86 1.45
N ASP A 27 10.94 9.85 1.90
CA ASP A 27 11.46 11.04 2.58
C ASP A 27 12.09 10.69 3.94
N GLU A 28 11.53 9.68 4.63
CA GLU A 28 12.07 9.08 5.86
C GLU A 28 13.46 8.37 5.70
N LYS A 29 14.18 8.55 4.59
CA LYS A 29 15.51 7.93 4.28
C LYS A 29 15.57 6.40 4.36
N LYS A 30 14.44 5.69 4.39
CA LYS A 30 14.41 4.22 4.32
C LYS A 30 14.71 3.75 2.90
N LYS A 31 15.57 2.74 2.76
CA LYS A 31 15.93 2.12 1.46
C LYS A 31 14.66 1.83 0.66
N HIS A 32 14.64 2.19 -0.62
CA HIS A 32 13.53 2.01 -1.58
C HIS A 32 12.78 0.67 -1.42
N ASN A 33 13.51 -0.42 -1.22
CA ASN A 33 12.97 -1.76 -1.03
C ASN A 33 12.07 -1.89 0.22
N ALA A 34 12.41 -1.21 1.32
CA ALA A 34 11.63 -1.21 2.55
C ALA A 34 10.30 -0.45 2.39
N ALA A 35 10.31 0.65 1.64
CA ALA A 35 9.10 1.39 1.29
C ALA A 35 8.16 0.54 0.43
N LEU A 36 8.70 -0.19 -0.56
CA LEU A 36 7.92 -1.12 -1.39
C LEU A 36 7.35 -2.30 -0.60
N ILE A 37 8.13 -2.90 0.31
CA ILE A 37 7.65 -3.98 1.18
C ILE A 37 6.53 -3.48 2.10
N CYS A 38 6.66 -2.27 2.69
CA CYS A 38 5.60 -1.67 3.49
C CYS A 38 4.32 -1.42 2.67
N LEU A 39 4.46 -0.93 1.44
CA LEU A 39 3.34 -0.70 0.53
C LEU A 39 2.63 -2.01 0.13
N ALA A 40 3.41 -3.04 -0.19
CA ALA A 40 2.88 -4.38 -0.50
C ALA A 40 2.12 -4.97 0.70
N ARG A 41 2.67 -4.82 1.92
CA ARG A 41 2.04 -5.30 3.15
C ARG A 41 0.71 -4.60 3.41
N ARG A 42 0.67 -3.27 3.26
CA ARG A 42 -0.55 -2.48 3.37
C ARG A 42 -1.63 -2.93 2.37
N ARG A 43 -1.25 -3.32 1.15
CA ARG A 43 -2.20 -3.90 0.19
C ARG A 43 -2.73 -5.26 0.63
N CYS A 44 -1.87 -6.14 1.14
CA CYS A 44 -2.31 -7.42 1.70
C CYS A 44 -3.26 -7.22 2.89
N ASP A 45 -2.99 -6.25 3.76
CA ASP A 45 -3.86 -5.95 4.91
C ASP A 45 -5.24 -5.46 4.47
N VAL A 46 -5.32 -4.61 3.43
CA VAL A 46 -6.61 -4.18 2.87
C VAL A 46 -7.36 -5.35 2.24
N LEU A 47 -6.69 -6.18 1.42
CA LEU A 47 -7.31 -7.37 0.83
C LEU A 47 -7.79 -8.35 1.91
N TYR A 48 -7.00 -8.53 2.97
CA TYR A 48 -7.38 -9.35 4.12
C TYR A 48 -8.61 -8.77 4.84
N ALA A 49 -8.65 -7.45 5.07
CA ALA A 49 -9.79 -6.79 5.68
C ALA A 49 -11.06 -6.90 4.81
N MET A 50 -10.94 -6.75 3.49
CA MET A 50 -12.04 -6.94 2.54
C MET A 50 -12.58 -8.37 2.61
N LEU A 51 -11.70 -9.38 2.56
CA LEU A 51 -12.09 -10.79 2.64
C LEU A 51 -12.72 -11.13 4.00
N LYS A 52 -12.16 -10.60 5.08
CA LYS A 52 -12.67 -10.83 6.45
C LYS A 52 -14.05 -10.24 6.65
N ASN A 53 -14.27 -9.01 6.16
CA ASN A 53 -15.52 -8.30 6.35
C ASN A 53 -16.54 -8.58 5.25
N LYS A 54 -16.14 -9.25 4.15
CA LYS A 54 -16.94 -9.45 2.92
C LYS A 54 -17.42 -8.13 2.31
N GLU A 55 -16.65 -7.07 2.52
CA GLU A 55 -16.96 -5.71 2.10
C GLU A 55 -16.15 -5.35 0.85
N LEU A 56 -16.76 -4.54 -0.02
CA LEU A 56 -16.09 -4.01 -1.20
C LEU A 56 -14.97 -3.04 -0.81
N TYR A 57 -14.01 -2.86 -1.73
CA TYR A 57 -12.92 -1.91 -1.53
C TYR A 57 -13.51 -0.51 -1.34
N ARG A 58 -13.37 0.02 -0.13
CA ARG A 58 -13.68 1.41 0.18
C ARG A 58 -12.36 2.17 0.20
N ASN A 59 -12.24 3.20 -0.63
CA ASN A 59 -11.08 4.08 -0.57
C ASN A 59 -10.91 4.53 0.88
N PRO A 60 -9.73 4.35 1.49
CA PRO A 60 -9.48 4.89 2.80
C PRO A 60 -9.49 6.41 2.64
N THR A 61 -10.64 7.04 2.82
CA THR A 61 -10.73 8.46 3.14
C THR A 61 -9.70 8.69 4.22
N PRO A 62 -8.67 9.54 4.01
CA PRO A 62 -7.69 9.80 5.04
C PRO A 62 -8.49 10.20 6.27
N SER A 63 -8.44 9.38 7.32
CA SER A 63 -9.07 9.68 8.58
C SER A 63 -8.42 10.98 9.03
N ALA A 64 -9.13 12.09 8.84
CA ALA A 64 -8.79 13.36 9.44
C ALA A 64 -8.89 13.13 10.96
N ALA A 65 -7.73 13.01 11.59
CA ALA A 65 -7.53 13.06 13.02
C ALA A 65 -6.21 13.78 13.25
#